data_AF-U6RSX1-F1
#
_entry.id   AF-U6RSX1-F1
#
_cell.length_a   1.000
_cell.length_b   1.000
_cell.length_c   1.000
_cell.angle_alpha   90.00
_cell.angle_beta   90.00
_cell.angle_gamma   90.00
#
_symmetry.space_group_name_H-M   'P 1'
#
loop_
_entity.id
_entity.type
_entity.pdbx_description
1 polymer ?
#
loop_
_entity_poly.entity_id
_entity_poly.type
_entity_poly.pdbx_seq_one_letter_code
_entity_poly.pdbx_strand_id
1 'polypeptide(L)'
;MDREESVQHFLDLIKKSRRGKFKVYIGMIAGVGKSYRMLQEAHDLLDNGVDVQIGYIETHGRAGTEALIEGLPLIPRRKIFYKGKELEEMDLEAIIRIHPEIVIVDELAHTNVEGSLNEKRWQDVLTLLDEGINVISAINIQHIESVNEEVQDICGIEIKERVPDSVLQEADEVVNIDLTAEELITRLKAGKIYRPDKIQVALNNFFKTENILQLRELALKEVALRVEKKVENEVVMSMGVRHEKFMACISSHEKTPRRIIRKAARLATRYNTTFVALYVQTPRESMDRIDLASQRHLLNHFKLVAELGGEVVQVQSKDVLGSIVRTCRERQVTTICMGSPRLRASNALCAVFTYKKFLANLAQANVDLIILAVE
;
A
#
# COMPACT_ATOMS: atom_id res chain seq x y z
N MET A 1 -0.38 -1.57 27.81
CA MET A 1 -0.92 -2.58 26.88
C MET A 1 -1.84 -3.43 27.71
N ASP A 2 -3.14 -3.22 27.49
CA ASP A 2 -4.19 -3.84 28.28
C ASP A 2 -4.22 -5.34 28.03
N ARG A 3 -4.61 -6.13 29.04
CA ARG A 3 -4.60 -7.61 28.94
C ARG A 3 -5.51 -8.11 27.81
N GLU A 4 -6.57 -7.37 27.53
CA GLU A 4 -7.50 -7.64 26.42
C GLU A 4 -6.87 -7.37 25.04
N GLU A 5 -6.09 -6.28 24.90
CA GLU A 5 -5.36 -5.98 23.65
C GLU A 5 -4.32 -7.07 23.33
N SER A 6 -3.64 -7.60 24.35
CA SER A 6 -2.65 -8.67 24.17
C SER A 6 -3.27 -10.00 23.75
N VAL A 7 -4.48 -10.32 24.22
CA VAL A 7 -5.20 -11.54 23.84
C VAL A 7 -5.73 -11.41 22.42
N GLN A 8 -6.33 -10.26 22.08
CA GLN A 8 -6.83 -10.01 20.73
C GLN A 8 -5.70 -10.05 19.70
N HIS A 9 -4.57 -9.40 20.00
CA HIS A 9 -3.39 -9.43 19.14
C HIS A 9 -2.85 -10.85 18.92
N PHE A 10 -2.83 -11.69 19.96
CA PHE A 10 -2.39 -13.09 19.82
C PHE A 10 -3.37 -13.93 18.97
N LEU A 11 -4.68 -13.72 19.14
CA LEU A 11 -5.71 -14.37 18.32
C LEU A 11 -5.61 -13.94 16.85
N ASP A 12 -5.35 -12.67 16.59
CA ASP A 12 -5.18 -12.15 15.23
C ASP A 12 -3.93 -12.71 14.54
N LEU A 13 -2.84 -12.92 15.29
CA LEU A 13 -1.64 -13.59 14.78
C LEU A 13 -1.91 -15.06 14.41
N ILE A 14 -2.64 -15.80 15.24
CA ILE A 14 -3.02 -17.18 14.94
C ILE A 14 -3.91 -17.23 13.71
N LYS A 15 -4.92 -16.36 13.62
CA LYS A 15 -5.80 -16.26 12.46
C LYS A 15 -5.01 -15.96 11.19
N LYS A 16 -4.12 -14.96 11.20
CA LYS A 16 -3.25 -14.64 10.05
C LYS A 16 -2.38 -15.81 9.60
N SER A 17 -1.91 -16.64 10.53
CA SER A 17 -1.05 -17.80 10.19
C SER A 17 -1.80 -18.96 9.54
N ARG A 18 -3.12 -19.07 9.77
CA ARG A 18 -3.96 -20.17 9.28
C ARG A 18 -4.87 -19.78 8.13
N ARG A 19 -4.98 -18.50 7.84
CA ARG A 19 -5.80 -17.98 6.75
C ARG A 19 -5.19 -18.34 5.40
N GLY A 20 -6.04 -18.68 4.45
CA GLY A 20 -5.65 -18.90 3.06
C GLY A 20 -5.09 -17.62 2.43
N LYS A 21 -4.32 -17.80 1.37
CA LYS A 21 -3.72 -16.74 0.57
C LYS A 21 -4.67 -16.25 -0.50
N PHE A 22 -4.73 -14.94 -0.67
CA PHE A 22 -5.62 -14.30 -1.63
C PHE A 22 -4.87 -13.63 -2.77
N LYS A 23 -5.08 -14.11 -3.99
CA LYS A 23 -4.53 -13.50 -5.22
C LYS A 23 -5.64 -12.89 -6.06
N VAL A 24 -5.45 -11.65 -6.49
CA VAL A 24 -6.45 -10.91 -7.27
C VAL A 24 -5.87 -10.37 -8.57
N TYR A 25 -6.51 -10.75 -9.68
CA TYR A 25 -6.32 -10.14 -10.98
C TYR A 25 -7.20 -8.90 -11.14
N ILE A 26 -6.59 -7.73 -11.23
CA ILE A 26 -7.29 -6.47 -11.49
C ILE A 26 -7.17 -6.15 -12.98
N GLY A 27 -8.30 -5.81 -13.61
CA GLY A 27 -8.30 -5.31 -14.99
C GLY A 27 -9.04 -3.98 -15.11
N MET A 28 -8.65 -3.17 -16.09
CA MET A 28 -9.31 -1.89 -16.35
C MET A 28 -10.78 -2.04 -16.80
N ILE A 29 -11.11 -3.12 -17.49
CA ILE A 29 -12.45 -3.35 -18.05
C ILE A 29 -12.66 -4.84 -18.42
N ALA A 30 -13.91 -5.22 -18.68
CA ALA A 30 -14.25 -6.51 -19.28
C ALA A 30 -13.51 -6.75 -20.61
N GLY A 31 -13.03 -7.97 -20.82
CA GLY A 31 -12.41 -8.40 -22.08
C GLY A 31 -10.88 -8.29 -22.18
N VAL A 32 -10.21 -7.73 -21.16
CA VAL A 32 -8.74 -7.68 -21.08
C VAL A 32 -8.07 -9.04 -20.88
N GLY A 33 -8.85 -10.08 -20.52
CA GLY A 33 -8.35 -11.46 -20.42
C GLY A 33 -8.12 -11.99 -19.01
N LYS A 34 -8.70 -11.37 -17.97
CA LYS A 34 -8.56 -11.81 -16.56
C LYS A 34 -8.87 -13.31 -16.38
N SER A 35 -10.08 -13.75 -16.75
CA SER A 35 -10.49 -15.15 -16.63
C SER A 35 -9.57 -16.11 -17.39
N TYR A 36 -9.09 -15.69 -18.57
CA TYR A 36 -8.18 -16.51 -19.38
C TYR A 36 -6.82 -16.68 -18.68
N ARG A 37 -6.24 -15.59 -18.15
CA ARG A 37 -4.97 -15.64 -17.39
C ARG A 37 -5.11 -16.45 -16.11
N MET A 38 -6.21 -16.28 -15.39
CA MET A 38 -6.51 -17.04 -14.18
C MET A 38 -6.60 -18.54 -14.43
N LEU A 39 -7.24 -18.96 -15.54
CA LEU A 39 -7.27 -20.38 -15.93
C LEU A 39 -5.91 -20.90 -16.41
N GLN A 40 -5.10 -20.08 -17.10
CA GLN A 40 -3.73 -20.49 -17.47
C GLN A 40 -2.89 -20.77 -16.23
N GLU A 41 -2.95 -19.90 -15.22
CA GLU A 41 -2.26 -20.13 -13.96
C GLU A 41 -2.79 -21.37 -13.22
N ALA A 42 -4.10 -21.63 -13.28
CA ALA A 42 -4.67 -22.85 -12.71
C ALA A 42 -4.09 -24.13 -13.35
N HIS A 43 -3.88 -24.12 -14.67
CA HIS A 43 -3.16 -25.22 -15.36
C HIS A 43 -1.72 -25.33 -14.89
N ASP A 44 -0.99 -24.22 -14.85
CA ASP A 44 0.41 -24.21 -14.39
C ASP A 44 0.53 -24.78 -12.97
N LEU A 45 -0.39 -24.43 -12.06
CA LEU A 45 -0.43 -24.96 -10.69
C LEU A 45 -0.77 -26.45 -10.65
N LEU A 46 -1.76 -26.89 -11.42
CA LEU A 46 -2.16 -28.30 -11.50
C LEU A 46 -1.04 -29.17 -12.07
N ASP A 47 -0.34 -28.70 -13.11
CA ASP A 47 0.81 -29.37 -13.72
C ASP A 47 2.00 -29.51 -12.74
N ASN A 48 2.11 -28.59 -11.79
CA ASN A 48 3.08 -28.65 -10.69
C ASN A 48 2.58 -29.47 -9.48
N GLY A 49 1.41 -30.12 -9.59
CA GLY A 49 0.87 -31.03 -8.57
C GLY A 49 0.14 -30.35 -7.42
N VAL A 50 -0.25 -29.08 -7.56
CA VAL A 50 -1.08 -28.37 -6.57
C VAL A 50 -2.55 -28.72 -6.78
N ASP A 51 -3.28 -28.99 -5.69
CA ASP A 51 -4.73 -29.23 -5.77
C ASP A 51 -5.49 -27.93 -6.07
N VAL A 52 -5.76 -27.69 -7.36
CA VAL A 52 -6.50 -26.53 -7.85
C VAL A 52 -7.85 -26.96 -8.40
N GLN A 53 -8.91 -26.29 -7.95
CA GLN A 53 -10.26 -26.53 -8.45
C GLN A 53 -10.96 -25.24 -8.85
N ILE A 54 -11.80 -25.30 -9.87
CA ILE A 54 -12.67 -24.20 -10.25
C ILE A 54 -13.90 -24.22 -9.35
N GLY A 55 -14.06 -23.18 -8.53
CA GLY A 55 -15.29 -22.95 -7.76
C GLY A 55 -16.33 -22.20 -8.58
N TYR A 56 -15.89 -21.16 -9.31
CA TYR A 56 -16.74 -20.42 -10.24
C TYR A 56 -15.91 -19.72 -11.32
N ILE A 57 -16.35 -19.82 -12.57
CA ILE A 57 -15.75 -19.13 -13.72
C ILE A 57 -16.85 -18.70 -14.68
N GLU A 58 -16.84 -17.45 -15.16
CA GLU A 58 -17.84 -16.99 -16.13
C GLU A 58 -17.21 -16.85 -17.53
N THR A 59 -17.57 -17.77 -18.43
CA THR A 59 -16.98 -17.81 -19.77
C THR A 59 -17.63 -16.81 -20.73
N HIS A 60 -18.87 -16.37 -20.48
CA HIS A 60 -19.67 -15.57 -21.41
C HIS A 60 -19.75 -16.16 -22.83
N GLY A 61 -19.65 -17.49 -22.99
CA GLY A 61 -19.67 -18.15 -24.29
C GLY A 61 -18.36 -18.02 -25.09
N ARG A 62 -17.24 -17.68 -24.44
CA ARG A 62 -15.93 -17.50 -25.09
C ARG A 62 -15.27 -18.87 -25.27
N ALA A 63 -15.30 -19.40 -26.50
CA ALA A 63 -14.73 -20.71 -26.84
C ALA A 63 -13.28 -20.92 -26.35
N GLY A 64 -12.42 -19.90 -26.44
CA GLY A 64 -11.04 -20.00 -25.96
C GLY A 64 -10.91 -20.05 -24.43
N THR A 65 -11.89 -19.53 -23.68
CA THR A 65 -11.95 -19.65 -22.21
C THR A 65 -12.59 -20.98 -21.81
N GLU A 66 -13.61 -21.43 -22.55
CA GLU A 66 -14.23 -22.75 -22.34
C GLU A 66 -13.24 -23.89 -22.56
N ALA A 67 -12.41 -23.80 -23.61
CA ALA A 67 -11.36 -24.78 -23.87
C ALA A 67 -10.32 -24.86 -22.72
N LEU A 68 -10.09 -23.77 -21.97
CA LEU A 68 -9.19 -23.80 -20.81
C LEU A 68 -9.83 -24.40 -19.56
N ILE A 69 -11.16 -24.55 -19.51
CA ILE A 69 -11.81 -25.26 -18.39
C ILE A 69 -11.57 -26.76 -18.52
N GLU A 70 -11.47 -27.28 -19.75
CA GLU A 70 -11.13 -28.67 -19.99
C GLU A 70 -9.77 -29.01 -19.35
N GLY A 71 -9.72 -30.10 -18.60
CA GLY A 71 -8.52 -30.54 -17.88
C GLY A 71 -8.38 -30.00 -16.45
N LEU A 72 -9.16 -29.00 -16.05
CA LEU A 72 -9.17 -28.51 -14.67
C LEU A 72 -10.30 -29.18 -13.84
N PRO A 73 -10.04 -29.63 -12.61
CA PRO A 73 -11.08 -30.05 -11.69
C PRO A 73 -12.11 -28.92 -11.48
N LEU A 74 -13.40 -29.24 -11.60
CA LEU A 74 -14.50 -28.28 -11.50
C LEU A 74 -15.48 -28.73 -10.42
N ILE A 75 -15.72 -27.85 -9.45
CA ILE A 75 -16.74 -28.07 -8.43
C ILE A 75 -18.10 -27.72 -9.05
N PRO A 76 -19.09 -28.63 -9.05
CA PRO A 76 -20.40 -28.36 -9.63
C PRO A 76 -21.06 -27.13 -9.00
N ARG A 77 -21.59 -26.26 -9.84
CA ARG A 77 -22.34 -25.08 -9.40
C ARG A 77 -23.64 -25.48 -8.72
N ARG A 78 -24.05 -24.71 -7.71
CA ARG A 78 -25.34 -24.87 -7.05
C ARG A 78 -26.44 -24.28 -7.91
N LYS A 79 -27.51 -25.04 -8.12
CA LYS A 79 -28.72 -24.58 -8.83
C LYS A 79 -29.73 -24.02 -7.85
N ILE A 80 -30.19 -22.80 -8.08
CA ILE A 80 -31.14 -22.07 -7.23
C ILE A 80 -32.32 -21.63 -8.09
N PHE A 81 -33.54 -21.94 -7.65
CA PHE A 81 -34.76 -21.47 -8.31
C PHE A 81 -35.20 -20.13 -7.71
N TYR A 82 -35.11 -19.06 -8.49
CA TYR A 82 -35.49 -17.71 -8.07
C TYR A 82 -36.38 -17.03 -9.11
N LYS A 83 -37.53 -16.49 -8.66
CA LYS A 83 -38.54 -15.83 -9.50
C LYS A 83 -38.93 -16.64 -10.77
N GLY A 84 -39.02 -17.96 -10.64
CA GLY A 84 -39.40 -18.87 -11.73
C GLY A 84 -38.29 -19.14 -12.76
N LYS A 85 -37.04 -18.76 -12.48
CA LYS A 85 -35.86 -19.11 -13.28
C LYS A 85 -34.87 -19.96 -12.48
N GLU A 86 -34.28 -20.95 -13.12
CA GLU A 86 -33.12 -21.67 -12.59
C GLU A 86 -31.89 -20.79 -12.82
N LEU A 87 -31.18 -20.48 -11.74
CA LEU A 87 -29.92 -19.74 -11.74
C LEU A 87 -28.83 -20.64 -11.18
N GLU A 88 -27.60 -20.45 -11.64
CA GLU A 88 -26.43 -21.16 -11.13
C GLU A 88 -25.57 -20.20 -10.31
N GLU A 89 -25.06 -20.69 -9.19
CA GLU A 89 -24.22 -19.92 -8.26
C GLU A 89 -23.06 -20.80 -7.78
N MET A 90 -21.99 -20.18 -7.28
CA MET A 90 -20.90 -20.92 -6.63
C MET A 90 -21.43 -21.75 -5.45
N ASP A 91 -20.99 -23.00 -5.32
CA ASP A 91 -21.33 -23.84 -4.17
C ASP A 91 -20.26 -23.70 -3.07
N LEU A 92 -20.41 -22.64 -2.25
CA LEU A 92 -19.50 -22.36 -1.14
C LEU A 92 -19.34 -23.56 -0.19
N GLU A 93 -20.44 -24.23 0.16
CA GLU A 93 -20.40 -25.36 1.09
C GLU A 93 -19.70 -26.57 0.50
N ALA A 94 -19.86 -26.83 -0.81
CA ALA A 94 -19.13 -27.91 -1.47
C ALA A 94 -17.63 -27.62 -1.50
N ILE A 95 -17.22 -26.37 -1.79
CA ILE A 95 -15.81 -25.97 -1.78
C ILE A 95 -15.20 -26.18 -0.40
N ILE A 96 -15.88 -25.74 0.67
CA ILE A 96 -15.39 -25.92 2.05
C ILE A 96 -15.27 -27.41 2.41
N ARG A 97 -16.21 -28.25 1.98
CA ARG A 97 -16.18 -29.70 2.25
C ARG A 97 -15.07 -30.43 1.48
N ILE A 98 -14.82 -30.02 0.24
CA ILE A 98 -13.74 -30.58 -0.58
C ILE A 98 -12.38 -30.12 -0.07
N HIS A 99 -12.30 -28.85 0.38
CA HIS A 99 -11.11 -28.20 0.95
C HIS A 99 -9.88 -28.29 0.02
N PRO A 100 -9.96 -27.74 -1.21
CA PRO A 100 -8.81 -27.74 -2.11
C PRO A 100 -7.71 -26.82 -1.60
N GLU A 101 -6.47 -27.03 -2.05
CA GLU A 101 -5.39 -26.09 -1.75
C GLU A 101 -5.66 -24.71 -2.34
N ILE A 102 -6.14 -24.65 -3.60
CA ILE A 102 -6.49 -23.40 -4.28
C ILE A 102 -7.84 -23.53 -4.97
N VAL A 103 -8.69 -22.51 -4.84
CA VAL A 103 -9.94 -22.40 -5.60
C VAL A 103 -9.97 -21.16 -6.49
N ILE A 104 -10.40 -21.36 -7.73
CA ILE A 104 -10.60 -20.29 -8.71
C ILE A 104 -12.02 -19.73 -8.58
N VAL A 105 -12.14 -18.41 -8.37
CA VAL A 105 -13.43 -17.71 -8.20
C VAL A 105 -13.46 -16.42 -9.04
N ASP A 106 -14.18 -16.43 -10.16
CA ASP A 106 -14.35 -15.25 -11.01
C ASP A 106 -15.47 -14.31 -10.53
N GLU A 107 -15.47 -13.09 -11.07
CA GLU A 107 -16.43 -12.01 -10.81
C GLU A 107 -16.57 -11.68 -9.30
N LEU A 108 -15.49 -11.26 -8.67
CA LEU A 108 -15.45 -10.92 -7.23
C LEU A 108 -16.56 -9.95 -6.76
N ALA A 109 -17.01 -9.07 -7.66
CA ALA A 109 -18.03 -8.05 -7.38
C ALA A 109 -19.48 -8.56 -7.47
N HIS A 110 -19.67 -9.79 -7.94
CA HIS A 110 -20.99 -10.38 -8.18
C HIS A 110 -21.88 -10.33 -6.95
N THR A 111 -23.15 -10.00 -7.18
CA THR A 111 -24.21 -10.08 -6.18
C THR A 111 -24.84 -11.46 -6.25
N ASN A 112 -24.68 -12.24 -5.19
CA ASN A 112 -25.20 -13.60 -5.12
C ASN A 112 -26.73 -13.60 -5.21
N VAL A 113 -27.28 -14.68 -5.76
CA VAL A 113 -28.74 -14.87 -5.83
C VAL A 113 -29.36 -14.88 -4.43
N GLU A 114 -30.50 -14.20 -4.26
CA GLU A 114 -31.30 -14.20 -3.03
C GLU A 114 -31.56 -15.64 -2.53
N GLY A 115 -31.30 -15.89 -1.25
CA GLY A 115 -31.31 -17.23 -0.65
C GLY A 115 -29.92 -17.86 -0.52
N SER A 116 -28.87 -17.23 -1.05
CA SER A 116 -27.48 -17.58 -0.75
C SER A 116 -27.10 -17.19 0.68
N LEU A 117 -26.08 -17.85 1.23
CA LEU A 117 -25.60 -17.61 2.60
C LEU A 117 -25.08 -16.18 2.76
N ASN A 118 -24.33 -15.71 1.76
CA ASN A 118 -23.81 -14.36 1.69
C ASN A 118 -24.46 -13.59 0.53
N GLU A 119 -24.56 -12.27 0.67
CA GLU A 119 -25.11 -11.37 -0.35
C GLU A 119 -24.13 -11.14 -1.51
N LYS A 120 -22.83 -11.17 -1.22
CA LYS A 120 -21.77 -10.85 -2.19
C LYS A 120 -20.75 -11.97 -2.32
N ARG A 121 -20.27 -12.21 -3.54
CA ARG A 121 -19.26 -13.24 -3.80
C ARG A 121 -17.95 -12.98 -3.05
N TRP A 122 -17.57 -11.72 -2.87
CA TRP A 122 -16.39 -11.40 -2.04
C TRP A 122 -16.53 -11.85 -0.58
N GLN A 123 -17.74 -11.95 -0.04
CA GLN A 123 -17.96 -12.49 1.31
C GLN A 123 -17.75 -14.01 1.32
N ASP A 124 -18.16 -14.70 0.25
CA ASP A 124 -17.84 -16.12 0.08
C ASP A 124 -16.32 -16.34 0.00
N VAL A 125 -15.62 -15.50 -0.77
CA VAL A 125 -14.15 -15.53 -0.84
C VAL A 125 -13.51 -15.31 0.52
N LEU A 126 -13.96 -14.32 1.31
CA LEU A 126 -13.45 -14.13 2.67
C LEU A 126 -13.71 -15.35 3.57
N THR A 127 -14.87 -16.00 3.41
CA THR A 127 -15.21 -17.23 4.14
C THR A 127 -14.25 -18.37 3.77
N LEU A 128 -13.96 -18.54 2.49
CA LEU A 128 -13.00 -19.54 2.01
C LEU A 128 -11.59 -19.31 2.56
N LEU A 129 -11.14 -18.06 2.56
CA LEU A 129 -9.85 -17.67 3.12
C LEU A 129 -9.79 -17.95 4.63
N ASP A 130 -10.88 -17.68 5.36
CA ASP A 130 -10.97 -17.93 6.80
C ASP A 130 -10.95 -19.43 7.14
N GLU A 131 -11.45 -20.29 6.24
CA GLU A 131 -11.34 -21.76 6.31
C GLU A 131 -9.95 -22.29 5.89
N GLY A 132 -9.01 -21.40 5.53
CA GLY A 132 -7.64 -21.75 5.16
C GLY A 132 -7.44 -22.14 3.69
N ILE A 133 -8.47 -21.96 2.84
CA ILE A 133 -8.41 -22.27 1.41
C ILE A 133 -7.85 -21.06 0.67
N ASN A 134 -6.83 -21.26 -0.18
CA ASN A 134 -6.29 -20.16 -0.98
C ASN A 134 -7.24 -19.83 -2.15
N VAL A 135 -7.38 -18.56 -2.49
CA VAL A 135 -8.31 -18.11 -3.54
C VAL A 135 -7.58 -17.30 -4.59
N ILE A 136 -7.79 -17.64 -5.87
CA ILE A 136 -7.43 -16.79 -7.01
C ILE A 136 -8.71 -16.23 -7.61
N SER A 137 -8.78 -14.90 -7.69
CA SER A 137 -9.98 -14.19 -8.15
C SER A 137 -9.66 -13.10 -9.16
N ALA A 138 -10.71 -12.59 -9.83
CA ALA A 138 -10.60 -11.46 -10.75
C ALA A 138 -11.64 -10.38 -10.50
N ILE A 139 -11.27 -9.12 -10.74
CA ILE A 139 -12.14 -7.95 -10.61
C ILE A 139 -11.80 -6.88 -11.66
N ASN A 140 -12.79 -6.07 -12.06
CA ASN A 140 -12.54 -4.85 -12.82
C ASN A 140 -12.44 -3.64 -11.88
N ILE A 141 -11.61 -2.66 -12.23
CA ILE A 141 -11.42 -1.40 -11.47
C ILE A 141 -12.74 -0.67 -11.17
N GLN A 142 -13.70 -0.73 -12.10
CA GLN A 142 -15.03 -0.11 -11.98
C GLN A 142 -15.86 -0.59 -10.79
N HIS A 143 -15.54 -1.77 -10.23
CA HIS A 143 -16.25 -2.34 -9.10
C HIS A 143 -15.61 -1.98 -7.75
N ILE A 144 -14.50 -1.25 -7.73
CA ILE A 144 -13.84 -0.84 -6.49
C ILE A 144 -14.55 0.41 -5.96
N GLU A 145 -14.95 0.38 -4.69
CA GLU A 145 -15.77 1.43 -4.08
C GLU A 145 -15.10 2.82 -4.18
N SER A 146 -13.84 2.94 -3.79
CA SER A 146 -13.08 4.21 -3.81
C SER A 146 -12.95 4.84 -5.21
N VAL A 147 -13.10 4.04 -6.25
CA VAL A 147 -12.86 4.44 -7.65
C VAL A 147 -14.17 4.66 -8.41
N ASN A 148 -15.30 4.40 -7.76
CA ASN A 148 -16.61 4.40 -8.40
C ASN A 148 -16.99 5.76 -8.98
N GLU A 149 -16.78 6.85 -8.22
CA GLU A 149 -17.10 8.21 -8.66
C GLU A 149 -16.28 8.61 -9.89
N GLU A 150 -14.95 8.39 -9.86
CA GLU A 150 -14.07 8.67 -11.00
C GLU A 150 -14.50 7.87 -12.24
N VAL A 151 -14.88 6.60 -12.08
CA VAL A 151 -15.33 5.77 -13.20
C VAL A 151 -16.67 6.23 -13.76
N GLN A 152 -17.60 6.65 -12.90
CA GLN A 152 -18.88 7.20 -13.32
C GLN A 152 -18.69 8.51 -14.10
N ASP A 153 -17.75 9.36 -13.71
CA ASP A 153 -17.40 10.59 -14.43
C ASP A 153 -16.80 10.29 -15.82
N ILE A 154 -15.97 9.26 -15.93
CA ILE A 154 -15.35 8.84 -17.20
C ILE A 154 -16.39 8.22 -18.16
N CYS A 155 -17.23 7.33 -17.63
CA CYS A 155 -18.06 6.45 -18.47
C CYS A 155 -19.54 6.86 -18.53
N GLY A 156 -20.02 7.73 -17.64
CA GLY A 156 -21.41 8.18 -17.54
C GLY A 156 -22.39 7.10 -17.12
N ILE A 157 -21.91 5.97 -16.56
CA ILE A 157 -22.74 4.83 -16.16
C ILE A 157 -22.49 4.53 -14.68
N GLU A 158 -23.58 4.43 -13.93
CA GLU A 158 -23.54 4.02 -12.53
C GLU A 158 -23.26 2.51 -12.39
N ILE A 159 -22.25 2.17 -11.60
CA ILE A 159 -21.90 0.78 -11.29
C ILE A 159 -22.60 0.37 -9.98
N LYS A 160 -23.51 -0.61 -10.09
CA LYS A 160 -24.29 -1.15 -8.97
C LYS A 160 -23.53 -2.18 -8.14
N GLU A 161 -22.71 -2.99 -8.81
CA GLU A 161 -21.96 -4.05 -8.16
C GLU A 161 -20.61 -3.53 -7.69
N ARG A 162 -20.40 -3.55 -6.38
CA ARG A 162 -19.25 -2.93 -5.74
C ARG A 162 -18.58 -3.86 -4.72
N VAL A 163 -17.29 -3.62 -4.53
CA VAL A 163 -16.41 -4.32 -3.60
C VAL A 163 -15.72 -3.27 -2.72
N PRO A 164 -15.84 -3.37 -1.39
CA PRO A 164 -15.12 -2.49 -0.48
C PRO A 164 -13.61 -2.62 -0.66
N ASP A 165 -12.90 -1.49 -0.57
CA ASP A 165 -11.45 -1.46 -0.64
C ASP A 165 -10.75 -2.37 0.37
N SER A 166 -11.36 -2.57 1.55
CA SER A 166 -10.85 -3.47 2.58
C SER A 166 -10.68 -4.90 2.09
N VAL A 167 -11.58 -5.40 1.24
CA VAL A 167 -11.48 -6.75 0.65
C VAL A 167 -10.20 -6.89 -0.18
N LEU A 168 -9.88 -5.88 -0.97
CA LEU A 168 -8.67 -5.89 -1.80
C LEU A 168 -7.40 -5.62 -1.00
N GLN A 169 -7.50 -5.03 0.19
CA GLN A 169 -6.37 -4.88 1.11
C GLN A 169 -5.99 -6.22 1.77
N GLU A 170 -6.93 -7.17 1.86
CA GLU A 170 -6.65 -8.53 2.31
C GLU A 170 -5.94 -9.38 1.25
N ALA A 171 -5.78 -8.89 0.02
CA ALA A 171 -5.08 -9.62 -1.04
C ALA A 171 -3.57 -9.69 -0.76
N ASP A 172 -3.05 -10.92 -0.64
CA ASP A 172 -1.63 -11.19 -0.57
C ASP A 172 -0.93 -10.88 -1.90
N GLU A 173 -1.58 -11.09 -3.04
CA GLU A 173 -0.99 -10.77 -4.35
C GLU A 173 -1.99 -10.05 -5.24
N VAL A 174 -1.53 -8.99 -5.90
CA VAL A 174 -2.33 -8.21 -6.85
C VAL A 174 -1.60 -8.17 -8.19
N VAL A 175 -2.28 -8.61 -9.24
CA VAL A 175 -1.73 -8.65 -10.60
C VAL A 175 -2.58 -7.79 -11.53
N ASN A 176 -1.94 -6.84 -12.21
CA ASN A 176 -2.62 -6.02 -13.22
C ASN A 176 -2.69 -6.78 -14.56
N ILE A 177 -3.89 -6.87 -15.13
CA ILE A 177 -4.12 -7.36 -16.50
C ILE A 177 -4.50 -6.18 -17.39
N ASP A 178 -3.59 -5.87 -18.30
CA ASP A 178 -3.68 -4.71 -19.17
C ASP A 178 -3.70 -5.11 -20.65
N LEU A 179 -4.32 -4.27 -21.47
CA LEU A 179 -4.43 -4.44 -22.92
C LEU A 179 -4.45 -3.06 -23.59
N THR A 180 -3.99 -2.95 -24.83
CA THR A 180 -4.11 -1.69 -25.56
C THR A 180 -5.58 -1.40 -25.92
N ALA A 181 -5.95 -0.12 -26.05
CA ALA A 181 -7.30 0.27 -26.43
C ALA A 181 -7.69 -0.29 -27.80
N GLU A 182 -6.75 -0.30 -28.75
CA GLU A 182 -6.96 -0.84 -30.10
C GLU A 182 -7.26 -2.34 -30.07
N GLU A 183 -6.50 -3.13 -29.30
CA GLU A 183 -6.75 -4.56 -29.13
C GLU A 183 -8.09 -4.82 -28.48
N LEU A 184 -8.44 -4.05 -27.45
CA LEU A 184 -9.70 -4.22 -26.75
C LEU A 184 -10.91 -3.91 -27.66
N ILE A 185 -10.85 -2.82 -28.43
CA ILE A 185 -11.87 -2.46 -29.41
C ILE A 185 -11.96 -3.54 -30.50
N THR A 186 -10.83 -4.06 -30.96
CA THR A 186 -10.79 -5.13 -31.96
C THR A 186 -11.45 -6.40 -31.45
N ARG A 187 -11.17 -6.79 -30.19
CA ARG A 187 -11.81 -7.93 -29.52
C ARG A 187 -13.32 -7.73 -29.35
N LEU A 188 -13.75 -6.51 -28.99
CA LEU A 188 -15.16 -6.19 -28.88
C LEU A 188 -15.88 -6.32 -30.23
N LYS A 189 -15.32 -5.72 -31.29
CA LYS A 189 -15.87 -5.79 -32.66
C LYS A 189 -15.92 -7.22 -33.20
N ALA A 190 -14.98 -8.07 -32.80
CA ALA A 190 -14.96 -9.48 -33.13
C ALA A 190 -15.96 -10.34 -32.31
N GLY A 191 -16.79 -9.72 -31.44
CA GLY A 191 -17.77 -10.42 -30.61
C GLY A 191 -17.15 -11.26 -29.49
N LYS A 192 -15.88 -11.02 -29.13
CA LYS A 192 -15.15 -11.81 -28.12
C LYS A 192 -15.36 -11.31 -26.68
N ILE A 193 -16.14 -10.25 -26.49
CA ILE A 193 -16.35 -9.60 -25.17
C ILE A 193 -17.83 -9.54 -24.83
N TYR A 194 -18.67 -9.06 -25.77
CA TYR A 194 -20.11 -9.00 -25.60
C TYR A 194 -20.83 -9.64 -26.77
N ARG A 195 -22.08 -10.04 -26.53
CA ARG A 195 -23.01 -10.46 -27.58
C ARG A 195 -23.27 -9.31 -28.57
N PRO A 196 -23.54 -9.62 -29.86
CA PRO A 196 -23.67 -8.63 -30.92
C PRO A 196 -24.65 -7.48 -30.62
N ASP A 197 -25.74 -7.76 -29.92
CA ASP A 197 -26.78 -6.81 -29.53
C ASP A 197 -26.28 -5.71 -28.57
N LYS A 198 -25.24 -6.00 -27.77
CA LYS A 198 -24.68 -5.05 -26.80
C LYS A 198 -23.43 -4.32 -27.29
N ILE A 199 -22.86 -4.71 -28.44
CA ILE A 199 -21.60 -4.15 -28.95
C ILE A 199 -21.72 -2.64 -29.19
N GLN A 200 -22.79 -2.19 -29.86
CA GLN A 200 -22.93 -0.77 -30.22
C GLN A 200 -23.09 0.12 -28.98
N VAL A 201 -23.83 -0.36 -27.98
CA VAL A 201 -24.00 0.34 -26.69
C VAL A 201 -22.67 0.38 -25.93
N ALA A 202 -21.89 -0.70 -25.94
CA ALA A 202 -20.58 -0.75 -25.30
C ALA A 202 -19.56 0.22 -25.96
N LEU A 203 -19.53 0.28 -27.30
CA LEU A 203 -18.69 1.20 -28.07
C LEU A 203 -19.01 2.68 -27.80
N ASN A 204 -20.29 3.00 -27.61
CA ASN A 204 -20.73 4.38 -27.35
C ASN A 204 -20.48 4.83 -25.90
N ASN A 205 -20.17 3.90 -25.00
CA ASN A 205 -19.94 4.17 -23.59
C ASN A 205 -18.51 3.78 -23.18
N PHE A 206 -18.34 2.65 -22.48
CA PHE A 206 -17.06 2.22 -21.90
C PHE A 206 -15.91 2.01 -22.90
N PHE A 207 -16.20 1.61 -24.15
CA PHE A 207 -15.17 1.22 -25.13
C PHE A 207 -14.75 2.36 -26.07
N LYS A 208 -14.86 3.60 -25.62
CA LYS A 208 -14.23 4.75 -26.26
C LYS A 208 -12.74 4.79 -25.93
N THR A 209 -11.90 5.11 -26.91
CA THR A 209 -10.44 5.17 -26.73
C THR A 209 -10.03 6.06 -25.55
N GLU A 210 -10.65 7.24 -25.41
CA GLU A 210 -10.40 8.17 -24.30
C GLU A 210 -10.75 7.54 -22.94
N ASN A 211 -11.92 6.92 -22.83
CA ASN A 211 -12.36 6.26 -21.60
C ASN A 211 -11.44 5.08 -21.23
N ILE A 212 -11.02 4.28 -22.22
CA ILE A 212 -10.11 3.15 -21.98
C ILE A 212 -8.76 3.68 -21.45
N LEU A 213 -8.23 4.77 -22.00
CA LEU A 213 -6.96 5.35 -21.53
C LEU A 213 -7.06 5.84 -20.09
N GLN A 214 -8.16 6.50 -19.72
CA GLN A 214 -8.39 6.97 -18.36
C GLN A 214 -8.60 5.81 -17.37
N LEU A 215 -9.39 4.79 -17.74
CA LEU A 215 -9.56 3.58 -16.93
C LEU A 215 -8.25 2.80 -16.77
N ARG A 216 -7.37 2.83 -17.78
CA ARG A 216 -6.04 2.23 -17.73
C ARG A 216 -5.13 2.96 -16.75
N GLU A 217 -5.09 4.29 -16.83
CA GLU A 217 -4.35 5.12 -15.86
C GLU A 217 -4.81 4.84 -14.44
N LEU A 218 -6.13 4.78 -14.25
CA LEU A 218 -6.76 4.52 -12.97
C LEU A 218 -6.42 3.13 -12.43
N ALA A 219 -6.50 2.09 -13.26
CA ALA A 219 -6.12 0.73 -12.88
C ALA A 219 -4.64 0.65 -12.47
N LEU A 220 -3.74 1.31 -13.21
CA LEU A 220 -2.31 1.32 -12.89
C LEU A 220 -2.01 2.06 -11.58
N LYS A 221 -2.64 3.21 -11.36
CA LYS A 221 -2.53 3.99 -10.11
C LYS A 221 -2.99 3.15 -8.91
N GLU A 222 -4.09 2.43 -9.07
CA GLU A 222 -4.72 1.68 -8.00
C GLU A 222 -3.94 0.39 -7.66
N VAL A 223 -3.32 -0.25 -8.66
CA VAL A 223 -2.38 -1.34 -8.43
C VAL A 223 -1.10 -0.82 -7.77
N ALA A 224 -0.55 0.31 -8.23
CA ALA A 224 0.64 0.92 -7.65
C ALA A 224 0.43 1.25 -6.16
N LEU A 225 -0.68 1.90 -5.81
CA LEU A 225 -1.04 2.21 -4.42
C LEU A 225 -1.12 0.96 -3.51
N ARG A 226 -1.59 -0.17 -4.03
CA ARG A 226 -1.65 -1.43 -3.27
C ARG A 226 -0.28 -2.05 -3.09
N VAL A 227 0.53 -2.07 -4.15
CA VAL A 227 1.90 -2.58 -4.07
C VAL A 227 2.72 -1.74 -3.09
N GLU A 228 2.59 -0.42 -3.11
CA GLU A 228 3.24 0.48 -2.15
C GLU A 228 2.84 0.16 -0.71
N LYS A 229 1.53 0.09 -0.41
CA LYS A 229 1.04 -0.27 0.93
C LYS A 229 1.55 -1.65 1.39
N LYS A 230 1.63 -2.61 0.46
CA LYS A 230 2.12 -3.96 0.76
C LYS A 230 3.62 -3.94 1.07
N VAL A 231 4.42 -3.24 0.27
CA VAL A 231 5.86 -3.07 0.51
C VAL A 231 6.07 -2.36 1.85
N GLU A 232 5.32 -1.31 2.16
CA GLU A 232 5.37 -0.66 3.47
C GLU A 232 5.08 -1.68 4.59
N ASN A 233 4.02 -2.48 4.49
CA ASN A 233 3.65 -3.44 5.53
C ASN A 233 4.63 -4.63 5.68
N GLU A 234 5.09 -5.22 4.57
CA GLU A 234 5.97 -6.41 4.58
C GLU A 234 7.44 -6.05 4.86
N VAL A 235 7.94 -4.92 4.35
CA VAL A 235 9.31 -4.46 4.65
C VAL A 235 9.41 -4.00 6.11
N VAL A 236 8.34 -3.44 6.68
CA VAL A 236 8.27 -3.09 8.10
C VAL A 236 8.23 -4.33 9.01
N MET A 237 7.71 -5.48 8.56
CA MET A 237 7.65 -6.71 9.36
C MET A 237 8.81 -7.69 9.15
N SER A 238 9.41 -7.76 7.95
CA SER A 238 10.44 -8.75 7.60
C SER A 238 11.87 -8.31 7.93
N MET A 239 12.10 -7.01 8.02
CA MET A 239 13.36 -6.48 8.48
C MET A 239 13.09 -5.66 9.74
N GLY A 240 13.81 -5.92 10.83
CA GLY A 240 13.90 -4.99 11.97
C GLY A 240 14.60 -3.69 11.58
N VAL A 241 14.24 -3.10 10.44
CA VAL A 241 14.68 -1.81 9.94
C VAL A 241 14.09 -0.80 10.91
N ARG A 242 14.95 -0.24 11.76
CA ARG A 242 14.67 1.00 12.46
C ARG A 242 14.05 1.95 11.43
N HIS A 243 12.81 2.41 11.67
CA HIS A 243 12.27 3.52 10.90
C HIS A 243 13.32 4.62 10.85
N GLU A 244 13.72 5.02 9.65
CA GLU A 244 14.68 6.09 9.49
C GLU A 244 14.08 7.35 10.13
N LYS A 245 14.62 7.75 11.28
CA LYS A 245 14.19 8.95 12.01
C LYS A 245 15.26 10.00 11.85
N PHE A 246 14.89 11.09 11.20
CA PHE A 246 15.80 12.19 10.93
C PHE A 246 15.74 13.24 12.02
N MET A 247 16.91 13.73 12.45
CA MET A 247 17.00 14.86 13.37
C MET A 247 17.80 16.01 12.75
N ALA A 248 17.20 17.19 12.68
CA ALA A 248 17.87 18.43 12.32
C ALA A 248 18.41 19.12 13.58
N CYS A 249 19.72 19.26 13.72
CA CYS A 249 20.32 20.07 14.77
C CYS A 249 20.34 21.54 14.33
N ILE A 250 19.58 22.38 15.01
CA ILE A 250 19.40 23.80 14.67
C ILE A 250 20.07 24.71 15.71
N SER A 251 20.48 25.90 15.26
CA SER A 251 21.10 26.92 16.11
C SER A 251 20.42 28.27 15.88
N SER A 252 20.77 29.28 16.66
CA SER A 252 20.27 30.65 16.58
C SER A 252 20.71 31.45 15.32
N HIS A 253 21.59 30.88 14.48
CA HIS A 253 22.14 31.55 13.29
C HIS A 253 21.10 31.70 12.15
N GLU A 254 21.13 32.80 11.40
CA GLU A 254 20.12 33.09 10.37
C GLU A 254 20.01 32.03 9.23
N LYS A 255 21.13 31.70 8.57
CA LYS A 255 21.13 31.03 7.25
C LYS A 255 21.31 29.51 7.32
N THR A 256 22.26 29.02 8.11
CA THR A 256 22.64 27.60 8.17
C THR A 256 21.48 26.67 8.59
N PRO A 257 20.70 26.97 9.65
CA PRO A 257 19.64 26.08 10.12
C PRO A 257 18.52 25.87 9.09
N ARG A 258 18.19 26.88 8.28
CA ARG A 258 17.17 26.75 7.22
C ARG A 258 17.54 25.68 6.19
N ARG A 259 18.82 25.57 5.84
CA ARG A 259 19.32 24.52 4.92
C ARG A 259 19.26 23.14 5.56
N ILE A 260 19.63 23.04 6.85
CA ILE A 260 19.59 21.80 7.62
C ILE A 260 18.14 21.29 7.73
N ILE A 261 17.20 22.16 8.12
CA ILE A 261 15.78 21.82 8.23
C ILE A 261 15.24 21.33 6.89
N ARG A 262 15.49 22.06 5.80
CA ARG A 262 15.01 21.64 4.47
C ARG A 262 15.64 20.32 4.00
N LYS A 263 16.90 20.04 4.34
CA LYS A 263 17.55 18.77 4.00
C LYS A 263 16.94 17.62 4.80
N ALA A 264 16.76 17.80 6.11
CA ALA A 264 16.14 16.82 6.99
C ALA A 264 14.69 16.53 6.55
N ALA A 265 13.90 17.57 6.25
CA ALA A 265 12.54 17.41 5.72
C ALA A 265 12.52 16.65 4.40
N ARG A 266 13.39 16.98 3.43
CA ARG A 266 13.50 16.24 2.16
C ARG A 266 13.87 14.77 2.34
N LEU A 267 14.72 14.46 3.32
CA LEU A 267 15.06 13.08 3.65
C LEU A 267 13.86 12.39 4.30
N ALA A 268 13.23 13.02 5.29
CA ALA A 268 12.01 12.51 5.92
C ALA A 268 10.91 12.19 4.90
N THR A 269 10.63 13.11 3.96
CA THR A 269 9.65 12.88 2.88
C THR A 269 10.04 11.70 1.99
N ARG A 270 11.32 11.52 1.67
CA ARG A 270 11.80 10.39 0.84
C ARG A 270 11.57 9.04 1.51
N TYR A 271 11.69 8.99 2.84
CA TYR A 271 11.56 7.77 3.64
C TYR A 271 10.18 7.67 4.31
N ASN A 272 9.19 8.44 3.83
CA ASN A 272 7.81 8.51 4.35
C ASN A 272 7.72 8.59 5.89
N THR A 273 8.54 9.43 6.50
CA THR A 273 8.68 9.57 7.96
C THR A 273 8.70 11.05 8.38
N THR A 274 8.48 11.32 9.66
CA THR A 274 8.61 12.67 10.22
C THR A 274 10.05 12.94 10.65
N PHE A 275 10.39 14.22 10.84
CA PHE A 275 11.70 14.61 11.36
C PHE A 275 11.54 15.47 12.61
N VAL A 276 12.58 15.44 13.45
CA VAL A 276 12.64 16.25 14.68
C VAL A 276 13.67 17.35 14.49
N ALA A 277 13.34 18.58 14.85
CA ALA A 277 14.31 19.65 14.96
C ALA A 277 14.71 19.85 16.42
N LEU A 278 16.00 19.63 16.72
CA LEU A 278 16.55 19.80 18.06
C LEU A 278 17.25 21.16 18.17
N TYR A 279 16.77 21.99 19.10
CA TYR A 279 17.44 23.20 19.55
C TYR A 279 17.98 22.99 20.97
N VAL A 280 19.30 23.13 21.16
CA VAL A 280 19.92 23.08 22.49
C VAL A 280 20.23 24.49 22.96
N GLN A 281 19.46 24.98 23.93
CA GLN A 281 19.64 26.29 24.53
C GLN A 281 20.81 26.26 25.51
N THR A 282 21.87 27.02 25.21
CA THR A 282 23.04 27.15 26.10
C THR A 282 22.84 28.31 27.09
N PRO A 283 23.54 28.34 28.25
CA PRO A 283 23.39 29.45 29.21
C PRO A 283 23.81 30.84 28.71
N ARG A 284 24.46 30.93 27.54
CA ARG A 284 24.76 32.20 26.86
C ARG A 284 23.57 32.70 26.04
N GLU A 285 22.63 31.82 25.73
CA GLU A 285 21.41 32.06 24.96
C GLU A 285 20.16 31.88 25.83
N SER A 286 20.28 32.07 27.15
CA SER A 286 19.12 32.11 28.04
C SER A 286 18.17 33.23 27.59
N MET A 287 16.87 33.11 27.90
CA MET A 287 15.84 34.04 27.43
C MET A 287 16.16 35.52 27.72
N ASP A 288 16.86 35.80 28.83
CA ASP A 288 17.25 37.17 29.23
C ASP A 288 18.56 37.68 28.58
N ARG A 289 19.25 36.83 27.81
CA ARG A 289 20.60 37.11 27.27
C ARG A 289 20.74 36.92 25.76
N ILE A 290 19.77 36.29 25.12
CA ILE A 290 19.75 36.13 23.66
C ILE A 290 19.39 37.48 23.01
N ASP A 291 20.09 37.84 21.94
CA ASP A 291 19.77 39.06 21.20
C ASP A 291 18.42 38.92 20.44
N LEU A 292 17.75 40.05 20.21
CA LEU A 292 16.42 40.09 19.56
C LEU A 292 16.43 39.54 18.13
N ALA A 293 17.54 39.66 17.40
CA ALA A 293 17.64 39.18 16.02
C ALA A 293 17.72 37.64 15.98
N SER A 294 18.56 37.07 16.83
CA SER A 294 18.72 35.63 17.07
C SER A 294 17.42 34.99 17.55
N GLN A 295 16.67 35.66 18.44
CA GLN A 295 15.34 35.21 18.86
C GLN A 295 14.35 35.17 17.68
N ARG A 296 14.36 36.21 16.83
CA ARG A 296 13.53 36.26 15.62
C ARG A 296 13.90 35.15 14.62
N HIS A 297 15.19 34.87 14.44
CA HIS A 297 15.64 33.78 13.56
C HIS A 297 15.15 32.41 14.07
N LEU A 298 15.27 32.17 15.38
CA LEU A 298 14.84 30.91 15.99
C LEU A 298 13.33 30.67 15.83
N LEU A 299 12.50 31.70 16.06
CA LEU A 299 11.06 31.62 15.83
C LEU A 299 10.71 31.29 14.37
N ASN A 300 11.42 31.90 13.42
CA ASN A 300 11.25 31.59 11.99
C ASN A 300 11.66 30.16 11.66
N HIS A 301 12.68 29.60 12.33
CA HIS A 301 13.07 28.20 12.16
C HIS A 301 12.02 27.25 12.71
N PHE A 302 11.46 27.52 13.89
CA PHE A 302 10.38 26.71 14.46
C PHE A 302 9.14 26.71 13.58
N LYS A 303 8.78 27.88 13.04
CA LYS A 303 7.69 27.99 12.07
C LYS A 303 7.98 27.15 10.82
N LEU A 304 9.19 27.22 10.27
CA LEU A 304 9.59 26.42 9.10
C LEU A 304 9.55 24.91 9.37
N VAL A 305 9.90 24.48 10.59
CA VAL A 305 9.82 23.07 10.98
C VAL A 305 8.37 22.60 11.00
N ALA A 306 7.47 23.38 11.62
CA ALA A 306 6.05 23.08 11.66
C ALA A 306 5.41 23.05 10.25
N GLU A 307 5.75 24.03 9.38
CA GLU A 307 5.29 24.08 7.99
C GLU A 307 5.73 22.86 7.16
N LEU A 308 6.86 22.25 7.51
CA LEU A 308 7.40 21.05 6.85
C LEU A 308 6.99 19.75 7.56
N GLY A 309 6.08 19.80 8.54
CA GLY A 309 5.56 18.63 9.24
C GLY A 309 6.53 18.01 10.25
N GLY A 310 7.50 18.77 10.75
CA GLY A 310 8.45 18.32 11.78
C GLY A 310 8.06 18.71 13.21
N GLU A 311 8.57 17.97 14.19
CA GLU A 311 8.42 18.27 15.63
C GLU A 311 9.60 19.13 16.11
N VAL A 312 9.34 20.17 16.92
CA VAL A 312 10.40 20.99 17.55
C VAL A 312 10.66 20.51 18.98
N VAL A 313 11.90 20.14 19.28
CA VAL A 313 12.36 19.76 20.62
C VAL A 313 13.38 20.77 21.12
N GLN A 314 13.13 21.34 22.29
CA GLN A 314 14.01 22.31 22.95
C GLN A 314 14.59 21.73 24.23
N VAL A 315 15.92 21.77 24.37
CA VAL A 315 16.64 21.22 25.52
C VAL A 315 17.58 22.28 26.10
N GLN A 316 17.51 22.52 27.41
CA GLN A 316 18.44 23.42 28.09
C GLN A 316 19.66 22.64 28.59
N SER A 317 20.86 22.97 28.10
CA SER A 317 22.08 22.28 28.50
C SER A 317 23.34 23.08 28.19
N LYS A 318 24.39 22.88 29.01
CA LYS A 318 25.76 23.35 28.73
C LYS A 318 26.48 22.47 27.72
N ASP A 319 26.11 21.19 27.62
CA ASP A 319 26.73 20.21 26.74
C ASP A 319 25.82 19.95 25.54
N VAL A 320 26.14 20.60 24.41
CA VAL A 320 25.39 20.50 23.16
C VAL A 320 25.50 19.09 22.57
N LEU A 321 26.71 18.55 22.45
CA LEU A 321 26.97 17.26 21.80
C LEU A 321 26.40 16.10 22.63
N GLY A 322 26.53 16.15 23.96
CA GLY A 322 25.90 15.14 24.83
C GLY A 322 24.38 15.19 24.79
N SER A 323 23.77 16.37 24.63
CA SER A 323 22.31 16.50 24.52
C SER A 323 21.78 15.98 23.19
N ILE A 324 22.53 16.15 22.10
CA ILE A 324 22.24 15.52 20.80
C ILE A 324 22.19 14.00 20.95
N VAL A 325 23.23 13.38 21.53
CA VAL A 325 23.30 11.92 21.70
C VAL A 325 22.16 11.40 22.59
N ARG A 326 21.83 12.10 23.68
CA ARG A 326 20.69 11.72 24.54
C ARG A 326 19.36 11.78 23.80
N THR A 327 19.10 12.88 23.09
CA THR A 327 17.88 13.04 22.30
C THR A 327 17.79 11.97 21.19
N CYS A 328 18.90 11.62 20.56
CA CYS A 328 18.93 10.55 19.57
C CYS A 328 18.49 9.20 20.16
N ARG A 329 18.91 8.88 21.39
CA ARG A 329 18.51 7.64 22.06
C ARG A 329 17.05 7.67 22.46
N GLU A 330 16.59 8.78 23.06
CA GLU A 330 15.20 8.95 23.52
C GLU A 330 14.20 8.90 22.36
N ARG A 331 14.52 9.55 21.23
CA ARG A 331 13.65 9.60 20.06
C ARG A 331 13.93 8.51 19.03
N GLN A 332 14.90 7.64 19.29
CA GLN A 332 15.36 6.57 18.38
C GLN A 332 15.76 7.10 16.99
N VAL A 333 16.48 8.21 16.95
CA VAL A 333 16.96 8.85 15.70
C VAL A 333 18.01 7.97 15.03
N THR A 334 17.90 7.79 13.72
CA THR A 334 18.85 7.02 12.90
C THR A 334 19.83 7.90 12.16
N THR A 335 19.40 9.10 11.73
CA THR A 335 20.24 10.01 10.94
C THR A 335 20.16 11.44 11.47
N ILE A 336 21.31 12.08 11.67
CA ILE A 336 21.42 13.46 12.15
C ILE A 336 21.91 14.36 11.01
N CYS A 337 21.20 15.45 10.76
CA CYS A 337 21.67 16.57 9.94
C CYS A 337 22.21 17.69 10.85
N MET A 338 23.48 18.05 10.70
CA MET A 338 24.08 19.18 11.45
C MET A 338 24.96 20.06 10.55
N GLY A 339 25.23 21.29 11.01
CA GLY A 339 26.18 22.19 10.37
C GLY A 339 27.62 21.86 10.74
N SER A 340 28.58 22.30 9.92
CA SER A 340 30.00 22.17 10.25
C SER A 340 30.36 22.96 11.53
N PRO A 341 31.12 22.36 12.47
CA PRO A 341 31.53 23.05 13.68
C PRO A 341 32.50 24.19 13.34
N ARG A 342 32.24 25.39 13.88
CA ARG A 342 33.22 26.50 13.83
C ARG A 342 34.25 26.32 14.95
N LEU A 343 35.42 25.79 14.61
CA LEU A 343 36.54 25.65 15.54
C LEU A 343 37.24 27.00 15.70
N ARG A 344 37.24 27.57 16.93
CA ARG A 344 38.08 28.73 17.26
C ARG A 344 39.51 28.25 17.54
N ALA A 345 40.50 28.92 16.94
CA ALA A 345 41.91 28.53 16.98
C ALA A 345 42.48 28.35 18.40
N SER A 346 41.99 29.10 19.39
CA SER A 346 42.48 29.05 20.78
C SER A 346 42.10 27.76 21.54
N ASN A 347 41.09 27.00 21.10
CA ASN A 347 40.59 25.79 21.79
C ASN A 347 40.52 24.56 20.88
N ALA A 348 41.26 24.56 19.76
CA ALA A 348 41.14 23.55 18.71
C ALA A 348 41.43 22.11 19.20
N LEU A 349 42.46 21.92 20.02
CA LEU A 349 42.85 20.60 20.56
C LEU A 349 41.74 19.96 21.41
N CYS A 350 41.16 20.73 22.35
CA CYS A 350 40.08 20.24 23.20
C CYS A 350 38.79 19.99 22.39
N ALA A 351 38.48 20.86 21.43
CA ALA A 351 37.30 20.71 20.58
C ALA A 351 37.39 19.47 19.68
N VAL A 352 38.58 19.14 19.18
CA VAL A 352 38.83 17.92 18.39
C VAL A 352 38.62 16.67 19.24
N PHE A 353 39.10 16.65 20.49
CA PHE A 353 38.90 15.50 21.39
C PHE A 353 37.41 15.27 21.71
N THR A 354 36.68 16.35 22.01
CA THR A 354 35.23 16.27 22.28
C THR A 354 34.45 15.81 21.05
N TYR A 355 34.80 16.30 19.85
CA TYR A 355 34.17 15.90 18.61
C TYR A 355 34.45 14.43 18.26
N LYS A 356 35.68 13.95 18.49
CA LYS A 356 36.03 12.53 18.33
C LYS A 356 35.22 11.63 19.26
N LYS A 357 35.04 12.03 20.52
CA LYS A 357 34.19 11.32 21.49
C LYS A 357 32.72 11.30 21.05
N PHE A 358 32.23 12.40 20.49
CA PHE A 358 30.87 12.48 19.94
C PHE A 358 30.67 11.52 18.76
N LEU A 359 31.58 11.49 17.79
CA LEU A 359 31.52 10.55 16.67
C LEU A 359 31.55 9.09 17.14
N ALA A 360 32.40 8.76 18.12
CA ALA A 360 32.45 7.42 18.70
C ALA A 360 31.11 7.02 19.35
N ASN A 361 30.45 7.96 20.05
CA ASN A 361 29.15 7.71 20.66
C ASN A 361 28.02 7.53 19.63
N LEU A 362 28.06 8.26 18.50
CA LEU A 362 27.12 8.07 17.40
C LEU A 362 27.32 6.73 16.71
N ALA A 363 28.59 6.34 16.47
CA ALA A 363 28.92 5.04 15.90
C ALA A 363 28.44 3.88 16.80
N GLN A 364 28.62 3.98 18.13
CA GLN A 364 28.07 3.00 19.07
C GLN A 364 26.55 2.94 19.09
N ALA A 365 25.87 4.06 18.79
CA ALA A 365 24.41 4.12 18.72
C ALA A 365 23.85 3.71 17.35
N ASN A 366 24.74 3.41 16.38
CA ASN A 366 24.42 3.16 14.97
C ASN A 366 23.58 4.30 14.38
N VAL A 367 24.10 5.53 14.50
CA VAL A 367 23.46 6.76 14.02
C VAL A 367 24.34 7.44 12.97
N ASP A 368 23.78 7.67 11.79
CA ASP A 368 24.44 8.32 10.67
C ASP A 368 24.51 9.84 10.86
N LEU A 369 25.60 10.43 10.36
CA LEU A 369 25.86 11.87 10.48
C LEU A 369 26.04 12.52 9.11
N ILE A 370 25.13 13.45 8.79
CA ILE A 370 25.21 14.30 7.59
C ILE A 370 25.64 15.69 8.00
N ILE A 371 26.84 16.09 7.57
CA ILE A 371 27.38 17.43 7.79
C ILE A 371 27.10 18.29 6.56
N LEU A 372 26.38 19.39 6.75
CA LEU A 372 26.14 20.37 5.70
C LEU A 372 27.17 21.49 5.82
N ALA A 373 28.05 21.58 4.81
CA ALA A 373 29.03 22.64 4.71
C ALA A 373 28.34 24.00 4.54
N VAL A 374 28.86 24.99 5.27
CA VAL A 374 28.47 26.39 5.15
C VAL A 374 29.49 27.06 4.24
N GLU A 375 29.05 27.50 3.07
CA GLU A 375 29.69 28.61 2.35
C GLU A 375 29.14 29.92 2.90
#